data_AF-A0A830G0M4-F1
#
_entry.id   AF-A0A830G0M4-F1
#
_cell.length_a   1.000
_cell.length_b   1.000
_cell.length_c   1.000
_cell.angle_alpha   90.00
_cell.angle_beta   90.00
_cell.angle_gamma   90.00
#
_symmetry.space_group_name_H-M   'P 1'
#
loop_
_entity.id
_entity.type
_entity.pdbx_description
1 polymer ?
#
loop_
_entity_poly.entity_id
_entity_poly.type
_entity_poly.pdbx_seq_one_letter_code
_entity_poly.pdbx_strand_id
1 'polypeptide(L)'
;MTRVRVRGIYATALTAVYLDDGHTVVQASEPIRERFDASFPDDPPEATVETTADRQGVGLSGAPSAVASLRERCTGIEDDALDWDEAVPAGAVFDARVAETTGGGAVLDLGEGREAYLPFDAADGYVETGDALRVQIRDPAPPWLDGRATAATALRTPGVGALAALEEGDALVAATPDGTAEHELVQTTEMLNVDVPDAWAVRWGRAADGASFAALREALETAVERVDELEQALDEAGEVDAPRAVYRPLETAWVWFGRGARFALDDRRSGATATMPGHHRTKAATPAASRAVDFAEAVGVEAEEFPFDAVSAAFGPREGDTLAIEHGKPSGRLITLGSGTVTNCEPSTGKVTLEREMHPGGTYDALGTEREAGDVATTRFQEGREWYMTRYETSDGTSKGTYVNVSTPVELFPDAVRYVDLQVDVVKYPDGTVEVVDEDELEADVEADDVPRSLADRALDVADRLANGLRE
;
A
#
# COMPACT_ATOMS: atom_id res chain seq x y z
N MET A 1 -20.79 11.78 6.25
CA MET A 1 -20.68 10.77 7.31
C MET A 1 -20.71 9.42 6.64
N THR A 2 -19.78 8.53 7.00
CA THR A 2 -19.52 7.26 6.29
C THR A 2 -19.38 6.15 7.32
N ARG A 3 -19.95 4.98 7.05
CA ARG A 3 -19.70 3.76 7.82
C ARG A 3 -18.40 3.11 7.34
N VAL A 4 -17.39 3.08 8.20
CA VAL A 4 -16.05 2.58 7.85
C VAL A 4 -15.64 1.40 8.73
N ARG A 5 -15.07 0.38 8.11
CA ARG A 5 -14.39 -0.70 8.83
C ARG A 5 -12.88 -0.55 8.67
N VAL A 6 -12.15 -0.54 9.78
CA VAL A 6 -10.69 -0.35 9.76
C VAL A 6 -9.98 -1.62 10.26
N ARG A 7 -8.90 -2.03 9.57
CA ARG A 7 -8.09 -3.22 9.90
C ARG A 7 -6.59 -3.00 9.70
N GLY A 8 -5.81 -3.76 10.46
CA GLY A 8 -4.35 -3.80 10.38
C GLY A 8 -3.66 -2.88 11.39
N ILE A 9 -2.39 -2.57 11.15
CA ILE A 9 -1.52 -1.95 12.16
C ILE A 9 -1.90 -0.49 12.42
N TYR A 10 -2.43 0.21 11.42
CA TYR A 10 -2.89 1.60 11.51
C TYR A 10 -4.29 1.75 12.13
N ALA A 11 -4.96 0.65 12.46
CA ALA A 11 -6.40 0.67 12.73
C ALA A 11 -6.81 1.53 13.93
N THR A 12 -5.99 1.57 15.00
CA THR A 12 -6.31 2.39 16.18
C THR A 12 -6.17 3.87 15.89
N ALA A 13 -5.08 4.28 15.23
CA ALA A 13 -4.86 5.67 14.85
C ALA A 13 -5.94 6.18 13.89
N LEU A 14 -6.24 5.40 12.84
CA LEU A 14 -7.25 5.76 11.86
C LEU A 14 -8.67 5.72 12.45
N THR A 15 -8.95 4.84 13.42
CA THR A 15 -10.21 4.89 14.17
C THR A 15 -10.36 6.23 14.89
N ALA A 16 -9.31 6.73 15.56
CA ALA A 16 -9.34 8.04 16.20
C ALA A 16 -9.60 9.15 15.17
N VAL A 17 -8.86 9.15 14.05
CA VAL A 17 -9.03 10.13 12.96
C VAL A 17 -10.46 10.15 12.42
N TYR A 18 -11.06 8.98 12.16
CA TYR A 18 -12.41 8.92 11.60
C TYR A 18 -13.50 9.26 12.60
N LEU A 19 -13.33 8.89 13.88
CA LEU A 19 -14.28 9.28 14.93
C LEU A 19 -14.26 10.79 15.17
N ASP A 20 -13.08 11.43 15.16
CA ASP A 20 -12.93 12.89 15.32
C ASP A 20 -13.63 13.66 14.19
N ASP A 21 -13.69 13.09 12.98
CA ASP A 21 -14.37 13.67 11.81
C ASP A 21 -15.88 13.35 11.75
N GLY A 22 -16.38 12.54 12.70
CA GLY A 22 -17.80 12.18 12.79
C GLY A 22 -18.23 11.04 11.86
N HIS A 23 -17.30 10.26 11.32
CA HIS A 23 -17.61 8.99 10.68
C HIS A 23 -18.05 7.93 11.70
N THR A 24 -18.77 6.91 11.23
CA THR A 24 -19.19 5.79 12.08
C THR A 24 -18.27 4.61 11.84
N VAL A 25 -17.49 4.23 12.85
CA VAL A 25 -16.67 3.01 12.76
C VAL A 25 -17.55 1.81 13.08
N VAL A 26 -17.60 0.85 12.16
CA VAL A 26 -18.42 -0.37 12.27
C VAL A 26 -17.56 -1.62 12.33
N GLN A 27 -18.11 -2.70 12.85
CA GLN A 27 -17.46 -3.99 12.98
C GLN A 27 -16.07 -3.86 13.63
N ALA A 28 -15.93 -3.05 14.68
CA ALA A 28 -14.66 -2.85 15.35
C ALA A 28 -14.13 -4.16 15.96
N SER A 29 -12.80 -4.38 15.90
CA SER A 29 -12.18 -5.53 16.56
C SER A 29 -12.18 -5.35 18.09
N GLU A 30 -12.02 -6.44 18.85
CA GLU A 30 -11.94 -6.39 20.33
C GLU A 30 -10.97 -5.31 20.82
N PRO A 31 -9.71 -5.21 20.31
CA PRO A 31 -8.80 -4.19 20.81
C PRO A 31 -9.27 -2.76 20.54
N ILE A 32 -10.03 -2.51 19.47
CA ILE A 32 -10.60 -1.19 19.21
C ILE A 32 -11.74 -0.89 20.19
N ARG A 33 -12.63 -1.86 20.43
CA ARG A 33 -13.72 -1.73 21.40
C ARG A 33 -13.22 -1.46 22.82
N GLU A 34 -12.07 -2.02 23.20
CA GLU A 34 -11.45 -1.80 24.51
C GLU A 34 -10.78 -0.42 24.65
N ARG A 35 -10.28 0.15 23.55
CA ARG A 35 -9.47 1.39 23.55
C ARG A 35 -10.30 2.67 23.48
N PHE A 36 -11.52 2.58 22.98
CA PHE A 36 -12.37 3.75 22.74
C PHE A 36 -13.67 3.64 23.53
N ASP A 37 -14.03 4.72 24.22
CA ASP A 37 -15.35 4.88 24.84
C ASP A 37 -16.39 5.30 23.79
N ALA A 38 -16.65 4.40 22.82
CA ALA A 38 -17.57 4.61 21.71
C ALA A 38 -18.38 3.35 21.42
N SER A 39 -19.54 3.53 20.80
CA SER A 39 -20.35 2.42 20.29
C SER A 39 -19.91 2.08 18.87
N PHE A 40 -19.70 0.79 18.60
CA PHE A 40 -19.28 0.26 17.31
C PHE A 40 -20.34 -0.71 16.79
N PRO A 41 -21.26 -0.26 15.93
CA PRO A 41 -22.30 -1.13 15.38
C PRO A 41 -21.73 -2.24 14.50
N ASP A 42 -22.47 -3.32 14.31
CA ASP A 42 -22.12 -4.42 13.42
C ASP A 42 -22.70 -4.24 11.99
N ASP A 43 -23.22 -3.05 11.69
CA ASP A 43 -23.74 -2.68 10.38
C ASP A 43 -22.72 -2.92 9.25
N PRO A 44 -23.17 -3.22 8.02
CA PRO A 44 -22.29 -3.30 6.87
C PRO A 44 -21.56 -1.96 6.61
N PRO A 45 -20.23 -1.98 6.35
CA PRO A 45 -19.49 -0.78 6.01
C PRO A 45 -19.81 -0.31 4.59
N GLU A 46 -19.72 1.01 4.37
CA GLU A 46 -19.74 1.62 3.04
C GLU A 46 -18.35 1.62 2.40
N ALA A 47 -17.30 1.58 3.23
CA ALA A 47 -15.92 1.40 2.80
C ALA A 47 -15.09 0.70 3.87
N THR A 48 -14.01 0.05 3.46
CA THR A 48 -13.02 -0.51 4.38
C THR A 48 -11.67 0.12 4.15
N VAL A 49 -10.89 0.21 5.24
CA VAL A 49 -9.52 0.69 5.24
C VAL A 49 -8.65 -0.41 5.83
N GLU A 50 -7.78 -1.00 5.02
CA GLU A 50 -6.97 -2.15 5.41
C GLU A 50 -5.50 -1.90 5.12
N THR A 51 -4.62 -2.26 6.06
CA THR A 51 -3.16 -2.16 5.87
C THR A 51 -2.71 -3.00 4.68
N THR A 52 -1.85 -2.43 3.82
CA THR A 52 -1.27 -3.15 2.68
C THR A 52 -0.39 -4.33 3.12
N ALA A 53 -0.19 -5.31 2.25
CA ALA A 53 0.54 -6.54 2.59
C ALA A 53 2.00 -6.28 3.04
N ASP A 54 2.63 -5.26 2.45
CA ASP A 54 3.97 -4.75 2.78
C ASP A 54 3.99 -3.79 3.98
N ARG A 55 2.83 -3.48 4.55
CA ARG A 55 2.60 -2.60 5.72
C ARG A 55 3.00 -1.13 5.51
N GLN A 56 3.26 -0.72 4.28
CA GLN A 56 3.71 0.63 4.01
C GLN A 56 2.58 1.67 4.05
N GLY A 57 1.35 1.23 3.80
CA GLY A 57 0.19 2.10 3.73
C GLY A 57 -1.12 1.38 4.00
N VAL A 58 -2.20 1.94 3.45
CA VAL A 58 -3.55 1.36 3.49
C VAL A 58 -4.22 1.38 2.12
N GLY A 59 -5.05 0.38 1.87
CA GLY A 59 -6.04 0.38 0.78
C GLY A 59 -7.40 0.78 1.32
N LEU A 60 -8.05 1.72 0.64
CA LEU A 60 -9.43 2.12 0.86
C LEU A 60 -10.29 1.54 -0.26
N SER A 61 -11.33 0.79 0.06
CA SER A 61 -12.21 0.20 -0.97
C SER A 61 -13.67 0.29 -0.52
N GLY A 62 -14.56 0.73 -1.42
CA GLY A 62 -15.96 0.95 -1.09
C GLY A 62 -16.71 1.83 -2.08
N ALA A 63 -17.81 2.42 -1.61
CA ALA A 63 -18.58 3.38 -2.38
C ALA A 63 -17.72 4.62 -2.76
N PRO A 64 -17.85 5.19 -3.97
CA PRO A 64 -16.99 6.28 -4.44
C PRO A 64 -16.91 7.48 -3.46
N SER A 65 -18.05 7.95 -2.96
CA SER A 65 -18.10 9.07 -2.01
C SER A 65 -17.51 8.72 -0.64
N ALA A 66 -17.59 7.44 -0.23
CA ALA A 66 -17.01 6.95 1.01
C ALA A 66 -15.47 6.91 0.90
N VAL A 67 -14.94 6.37 -0.19
CA VAL A 67 -13.50 6.31 -0.46
C VAL A 67 -12.92 7.72 -0.53
N ALA A 68 -13.53 8.64 -1.29
CA ALA A 68 -13.06 10.02 -1.41
C ALA A 68 -12.96 10.73 -0.04
N SER A 69 -14.01 10.62 0.78
CA SER A 69 -14.04 11.26 2.10
C SER A 69 -13.00 10.67 3.07
N LEU A 70 -12.79 9.35 3.06
CA LEU A 70 -11.80 8.71 3.94
C LEU A 70 -10.36 8.97 3.46
N ARG A 71 -10.14 9.01 2.14
CA ARG A 71 -8.85 9.29 1.50
C ARG A 71 -8.34 10.69 1.90
N GLU A 72 -9.20 11.70 1.82
CA GLU A 72 -8.88 13.07 2.26
C GLU A 72 -8.41 13.13 3.72
N ARG A 73 -9.02 12.32 4.60
CA ARG A 73 -8.59 12.25 6.01
C ARG A 73 -7.24 11.59 6.20
N CYS A 74 -6.86 10.64 5.34
CA CYS A 74 -5.56 9.98 5.37
C CYS A 74 -4.45 10.88 4.83
N THR A 75 -4.67 11.57 3.71
CA THR A 75 -3.67 12.46 3.10
C THR A 75 -3.48 13.74 3.91
N GLY A 76 -4.53 14.20 4.59
CA GLY A 76 -4.45 15.33 5.53
C GLY A 76 -3.76 15.03 6.86
N ILE A 77 -3.13 13.86 7.04
CA ILE A 77 -2.37 13.53 8.27
C ILE A 77 -1.06 14.31 8.32
N GLU A 78 -0.26 14.21 7.26
CA GLU A 78 1.04 14.85 7.08
C GLU A 78 1.34 14.92 5.58
N ASP A 79 2.22 15.85 5.18
CA ASP A 79 2.55 16.10 3.77
C ASP A 79 3.16 14.89 3.05
N ASP A 80 3.73 13.91 3.78
CA ASP A 80 4.31 12.69 3.22
C ASP A 80 3.34 11.48 3.23
N ALA A 81 2.03 11.73 3.40
CA ALA A 81 0.96 10.78 3.12
C ALA A 81 0.49 10.94 1.67
N LEU A 82 1.03 10.11 0.76
CA LEU A 82 0.77 10.18 -0.68
C LEU A 82 -0.25 9.13 -1.11
N ASP A 83 -1.02 9.42 -2.15
CA ASP A 83 -2.19 8.65 -2.51
C ASP A 83 -2.42 8.50 -4.02
N TRP A 84 -2.99 7.35 -4.40
CA TRP A 84 -3.20 7.00 -5.81
C TRP A 84 -4.54 6.29 -6.01
N ASP A 85 -5.20 6.58 -7.14
CA ASP A 85 -6.38 5.84 -7.57
C ASP A 85 -6.03 4.48 -8.15
N GLU A 86 -6.89 3.49 -7.89
CA GLU A 86 -6.77 2.15 -8.47
C GLU A 86 -7.57 2.06 -9.78
N ALA A 87 -6.88 1.77 -10.88
CA ALA A 87 -7.50 1.58 -12.19
C ALA A 87 -8.23 0.22 -12.31
N VAL A 88 -7.86 -0.74 -11.47
CA VAL A 88 -8.36 -2.13 -11.45
C VAL A 88 -8.95 -2.44 -10.06
N PRO A 89 -10.05 -1.77 -9.64
CA PRO A 89 -10.51 -1.81 -8.25
C PRO A 89 -11.14 -3.16 -7.87
N ALA A 90 -11.20 -3.42 -6.57
CA ALA A 90 -11.79 -4.66 -6.04
C ALA A 90 -13.24 -4.86 -6.52
N GLY A 91 -13.57 -6.09 -6.92
CA GLY A 91 -14.92 -6.47 -7.36
C GLY A 91 -15.29 -6.00 -8.78
N ALA A 92 -14.45 -5.23 -9.45
CA ALA A 92 -14.66 -4.87 -10.85
C ALA A 92 -14.57 -6.09 -11.77
N VAL A 93 -15.39 -6.09 -12.82
CA VAL A 93 -15.43 -7.14 -13.85
C VAL A 93 -14.93 -6.54 -15.17
N PHE A 94 -14.05 -7.29 -15.82
CA PHE A 94 -13.46 -6.93 -17.10
C PHE A 94 -13.65 -8.07 -18.09
N ASP A 95 -13.92 -7.70 -19.34
CA ASP A 95 -13.58 -8.55 -20.47
C ASP A 95 -12.07 -8.38 -20.68
N ALA A 96 -11.35 -9.50 -20.73
CA ALA A 96 -9.91 -9.52 -20.72
C ALA A 96 -9.37 -10.44 -21.82
N ARG A 97 -8.14 -10.17 -22.26
CA ARG A 97 -7.42 -11.07 -23.15
C ARG A 97 -6.19 -11.64 -22.47
N VAL A 98 -5.97 -12.93 -22.59
CA VAL A 98 -4.75 -13.57 -22.08
C VAL A 98 -3.56 -13.11 -22.92
N ALA A 99 -2.71 -12.26 -22.35
CA ALA A 99 -1.51 -11.74 -23.00
C ALA A 99 -0.40 -12.80 -23.02
N GLU A 100 -0.20 -13.49 -21.90
CA GLU A 100 0.74 -14.59 -21.77
C GLU A 100 0.38 -15.54 -20.62
N THR A 101 0.90 -16.76 -20.69
CA THR A 101 0.81 -17.77 -19.62
C THR A 101 2.15 -17.92 -18.92
N THR A 102 2.12 -17.97 -17.59
CA THR A 102 3.29 -18.23 -16.73
C THR A 102 3.18 -19.62 -16.09
N GLY A 103 4.11 -19.97 -15.19
CA GLY A 103 4.13 -21.29 -14.55
C GLY A 103 2.96 -21.57 -13.60
N GLY A 104 2.23 -20.55 -13.14
CA GLY A 104 1.15 -20.68 -12.15
C GLY A 104 -0.15 -19.96 -12.49
N GLY A 105 -0.24 -19.34 -13.66
CA GLY A 105 -1.38 -18.52 -14.05
C GLY A 105 -1.15 -17.79 -15.36
N ALA A 106 -1.98 -16.79 -15.63
CA ALA A 106 -1.97 -15.99 -16.85
C ALA A 106 -1.90 -14.49 -16.54
N VAL A 107 -1.21 -13.74 -17.38
CA VAL A 107 -1.28 -12.27 -17.39
C VAL A 107 -2.37 -11.87 -18.37
N LEU A 108 -3.27 -11.00 -17.91
CA LEU A 108 -4.44 -10.53 -18.62
C LEU A 108 -4.26 -9.07 -19.02
N ASP A 109 -4.56 -8.74 -20.27
CA ASP A 109 -4.79 -7.38 -20.75
C ASP A 109 -6.27 -7.02 -20.53
N LEU A 110 -6.51 -5.99 -19.72
CA LEU A 110 -7.85 -5.46 -19.41
C LEU A 110 -8.20 -4.20 -20.22
N GLY A 111 -7.36 -3.85 -21.20
CA GLY A 111 -7.46 -2.66 -22.02
C GLY A 111 -6.96 -1.40 -21.30
N GLU A 112 -6.65 -0.36 -22.08
CA GLU A 112 -6.16 0.94 -21.59
C GLU A 112 -4.87 0.83 -20.74
N GLY A 113 -4.03 -0.17 -21.03
CA GLY A 113 -2.77 -0.40 -20.32
C GLY A 113 -2.93 -1.04 -18.94
N ARG A 114 -4.14 -1.46 -18.57
CA ARG A 114 -4.42 -2.19 -17.32
C ARG A 114 -4.11 -3.68 -17.48
N GLU A 115 -3.48 -4.25 -16.47
CA GLU A 115 -3.17 -5.67 -16.42
C GLU A 115 -3.66 -6.32 -15.12
N ALA A 116 -3.97 -7.61 -15.19
CA ALA A 116 -4.23 -8.45 -14.02
C ALA A 116 -3.55 -9.81 -14.13
N TYR A 117 -3.44 -10.51 -13.02
CA TYR A 117 -2.97 -11.89 -12.95
C TYR A 117 -4.12 -12.83 -12.62
N LEU A 118 -4.30 -13.89 -13.41
CA LEU A 118 -5.28 -14.95 -13.19
C LEU A 118 -4.56 -16.24 -12.78
N PRO A 119 -4.59 -16.63 -11.49
CA PRO A 119 -4.14 -17.94 -11.05
C PRO A 119 -4.92 -19.06 -11.77
N PHE A 120 -4.26 -20.14 -12.17
CA PHE A 120 -4.95 -21.23 -12.89
C PHE A 120 -5.98 -21.97 -12.02
N ASP A 121 -5.83 -21.98 -10.70
CA ASP A 121 -6.81 -22.55 -9.76
C ASP A 121 -8.03 -21.63 -9.54
N ALA A 122 -7.95 -20.37 -9.97
CA ALA A 122 -9.05 -19.41 -9.96
C ALA A 122 -9.71 -19.23 -11.35
N ALA A 123 -9.27 -20.00 -12.34
CA ALA A 123 -9.84 -20.04 -13.68
C ALA A 123 -10.80 -21.22 -13.85
N ASP A 124 -11.90 -20.99 -14.55
CA ASP A 124 -12.81 -22.03 -15.00
C ASP A 124 -12.30 -22.58 -16.33
N GLY A 125 -11.89 -23.85 -16.32
CA GLY A 125 -11.35 -24.52 -17.49
C GLY A 125 -9.88 -24.22 -17.78
N TYR A 126 -9.48 -24.48 -19.03
CA TYR A 126 -8.11 -24.33 -19.50
C TYR A 126 -7.89 -22.94 -20.07
N VAL A 127 -6.72 -22.34 -19.80
CA VAL A 127 -6.37 -20.98 -20.19
C VAL A 127 -5.15 -21.00 -21.12
N GLU A 128 -5.31 -20.47 -22.33
CA GLU A 128 -4.27 -20.32 -23.34
C GLU A 128 -4.02 -18.84 -23.69
N THR A 129 -2.83 -18.57 -24.22
CA THR A 129 -2.51 -17.24 -24.74
C THR A 129 -3.44 -16.86 -25.89
N GLY A 130 -4.05 -15.68 -25.80
CA GLY A 130 -4.97 -15.15 -26.79
C GLY A 130 -6.45 -15.35 -26.47
N ASP A 131 -6.77 -16.16 -25.46
CA ASP A 131 -8.14 -16.39 -25.00
C ASP A 131 -8.79 -15.09 -24.52
N ALA A 132 -10.10 -14.98 -24.76
CA ALA A 132 -10.94 -13.91 -24.26
C ALA A 132 -11.74 -14.45 -23.07
N LEU A 133 -11.56 -13.85 -21.90
CA LEU A 133 -12.15 -14.29 -20.64
C LEU A 133 -12.86 -13.12 -19.97
N ARG A 134 -13.99 -13.39 -19.33
CA ARG A 134 -14.57 -12.46 -18.36
C ARG A 134 -14.02 -12.79 -16.98
N VAL A 135 -13.47 -11.79 -16.31
CA VAL A 135 -12.83 -11.97 -15.01
C VAL A 135 -13.25 -10.89 -14.03
N GLN A 136 -13.31 -11.25 -12.76
CA GLN A 136 -13.52 -10.33 -11.66
C GLN A 136 -12.23 -10.15 -10.86
N ILE A 137 -11.92 -8.90 -10.53
CA ILE A 137 -10.79 -8.54 -9.67
C ILE A 137 -11.12 -8.92 -8.22
N ARG A 138 -10.27 -9.78 -7.65
CA ARG A 138 -10.36 -10.24 -6.25
C ARG A 138 -9.56 -9.34 -5.32
N ASP A 139 -8.29 -9.18 -5.65
CA ASP A 139 -7.33 -8.46 -4.82
C ASP A 139 -6.64 -7.42 -5.71
N PRO A 140 -7.00 -6.13 -5.60
CA PRO A 140 -6.26 -5.07 -6.28
C PRO A 140 -4.86 -4.92 -5.68
N ALA A 141 -3.95 -4.27 -6.41
CA ALA A 141 -2.55 -4.16 -6.00
C ALA A 141 -2.10 -2.69 -6.02
N PRO A 142 -1.52 -2.16 -4.92
CA PRO A 142 -1.00 -0.81 -4.92
C PRO A 142 0.12 -0.61 -5.95
N PRO A 143 0.28 0.59 -6.52
CA PRO A 143 1.18 0.85 -7.65
C PRO A 143 2.67 0.66 -7.33
N TRP A 144 3.04 0.69 -6.05
CA TRP A 144 4.41 0.48 -5.60
C TRP A 144 4.78 -1.00 -5.42
N LEU A 145 3.82 -1.92 -5.50
CA LEU A 145 4.13 -3.34 -5.50
C LEU A 145 4.37 -3.80 -6.94
N ASP A 146 5.41 -4.60 -7.14
CA ASP A 146 5.75 -5.25 -8.42
C ASP A 146 4.75 -6.37 -8.81
N GLY A 147 3.53 -6.32 -8.27
CA GLY A 147 2.47 -7.32 -8.41
C GLY A 147 1.26 -6.75 -9.12
N ARG A 148 0.59 -7.59 -9.91
CA ARG A 148 -0.68 -7.24 -10.57
C ARG A 148 -1.86 -7.51 -9.64
N ALA A 149 -2.97 -6.82 -9.87
CA ALA A 149 -4.25 -7.20 -9.31
C ALA A 149 -4.55 -8.67 -9.64
N THR A 150 -5.05 -9.44 -8.67
CA THR A 150 -5.40 -10.85 -8.85
C THR A 150 -6.87 -10.97 -9.26
N ALA A 151 -7.14 -11.75 -10.30
CA ALA A 151 -8.47 -11.96 -10.86
C ALA A 151 -8.92 -13.43 -10.71
N ALA A 152 -10.22 -13.66 -10.88
CA ALA A 152 -10.84 -14.97 -10.97
C ALA A 152 -11.94 -14.96 -12.03
N THR A 153 -12.24 -16.10 -12.66
CA THR A 153 -13.35 -16.20 -13.63
C THR A 153 -14.70 -16.37 -12.95
N ALA A 154 -14.77 -17.13 -11.85
CA ALA A 154 -15.98 -17.21 -11.04
C ALA A 154 -16.33 -15.82 -10.52
N LEU A 155 -17.60 -15.43 -10.58
CA LEU A 155 -18.08 -14.12 -10.14
C LEU A 155 -18.59 -14.15 -8.69
N ARG A 156 -18.47 -13.02 -8.01
CA ARG A 156 -19.05 -12.76 -6.68
C ARG A 156 -19.70 -11.39 -6.66
N THR A 157 -20.74 -11.22 -5.85
CA THR A 157 -21.27 -9.88 -5.57
C THR A 157 -20.20 -9.01 -4.95
N PRO A 158 -20.02 -7.76 -5.42
CA PRO A 158 -19.10 -6.82 -4.79
C PRO A 158 -19.56 -6.55 -3.35
N GLY A 159 -18.63 -6.52 -2.40
CA GLY A 159 -19.00 -6.35 -1.00
C GLY A 159 -17.79 -6.27 -0.10
N VAL A 160 -17.38 -5.05 0.22
CA VAL A 160 -16.23 -4.86 1.09
C VAL A 160 -16.68 -5.02 2.54
N GLY A 161 -16.18 -6.04 3.23
CA GLY A 161 -16.57 -6.33 4.61
C GLY A 161 -18.04 -6.67 4.84
N ALA A 162 -18.73 -7.13 3.80
CA ALA A 162 -20.12 -7.56 3.89
C ALA A 162 -20.29 -8.78 4.81
N LEU A 163 -21.43 -8.86 5.50
CA LEU A 163 -21.80 -10.04 6.28
C LEU A 163 -22.09 -11.22 5.35
N ALA A 164 -22.77 -10.97 4.23
CA ALA A 164 -23.01 -11.94 3.15
C ALA A 164 -22.53 -11.38 1.81
N ALA A 165 -22.01 -12.27 0.98
CA ALA A 165 -21.82 -12.10 -0.45
C ALA A 165 -22.44 -13.31 -1.17
N LEU A 166 -22.77 -13.19 -2.45
CA LEU A 166 -23.11 -14.33 -3.30
C LEU A 166 -21.93 -14.65 -4.22
N GLU A 167 -21.70 -15.92 -4.46
CA GLU A 167 -20.66 -16.48 -5.33
C GLU A 167 -21.31 -17.45 -6.31
N GLU A 168 -20.89 -17.45 -7.58
CA GLU A 168 -21.40 -18.45 -8.53
C GLU A 168 -21.15 -19.88 -8.03
N GLY A 169 -22.21 -20.70 -8.05
CA GLY A 169 -22.14 -22.09 -7.60
C GLY A 169 -23.51 -22.72 -7.36
N ASP A 170 -23.54 -24.06 -7.35
CA ASP A 170 -24.78 -24.85 -7.24
C ASP A 170 -25.22 -25.17 -5.80
N ALA A 171 -24.47 -24.69 -4.79
CA ALA A 171 -24.75 -24.95 -3.39
C ALA A 171 -25.50 -23.79 -2.75
N LEU A 172 -26.30 -24.05 -1.70
CA LEU A 172 -26.94 -22.96 -0.93
C LEU A 172 -25.91 -22.06 -0.23
N VAL A 173 -24.83 -22.64 0.30
CA VAL A 173 -23.76 -21.93 1.02
C VAL A 173 -22.41 -22.33 0.45
N ALA A 174 -21.70 -21.37 -0.13
CA ALA A 174 -20.34 -21.53 -0.66
C ALA A 174 -19.28 -21.57 0.45
N ALA A 175 -19.41 -20.70 1.46
CA ALA A 175 -18.48 -20.67 2.58
C ALA A 175 -19.07 -20.01 3.83
N THR A 176 -18.51 -20.42 4.97
CA THR A 176 -18.76 -19.85 6.30
C THR A 176 -17.42 -19.36 6.90
N PRO A 177 -17.43 -18.55 7.98
CA PRO A 177 -16.22 -17.98 8.57
C PRO A 177 -15.10 -18.99 8.85
N ASP A 178 -15.46 -20.20 9.30
CA ASP A 178 -14.53 -21.29 9.61
C ASP A 178 -14.52 -22.42 8.56
N GLY A 179 -15.25 -22.25 7.46
CA GLY A 179 -15.28 -23.17 6.32
C GLY A 179 -15.91 -24.54 6.60
N THR A 180 -16.61 -24.71 7.73
CA THR A 180 -17.22 -25.98 8.10
C THR A 180 -18.69 -26.05 7.66
N ALA A 181 -19.11 -27.21 7.15
CA ALA A 181 -20.50 -27.48 6.77
C ALA A 181 -21.45 -27.61 7.98
N GLU A 182 -20.90 -27.75 9.19
CA GLU A 182 -21.63 -27.84 10.45
C GLU A 182 -21.87 -26.46 11.10
N HIS A 183 -21.39 -25.39 10.47
CA HIS A 183 -21.49 -24.04 11.00
C HIS A 183 -22.97 -23.61 11.10
N GLU A 184 -23.33 -22.97 12.22
CA GLU A 184 -24.72 -22.56 12.53
C GLU A 184 -25.35 -21.73 11.40
N LEU A 185 -24.56 -20.84 10.78
CA LEU A 185 -24.93 -20.03 9.62
C LEU A 185 -25.52 -20.82 8.43
N VAL A 186 -25.18 -22.10 8.23
CA VAL A 186 -25.81 -22.92 7.19
C VAL A 186 -27.31 -23.09 7.47
N GLN A 187 -27.66 -23.47 8.70
CA GLN A 187 -29.06 -23.61 9.13
C GLN A 187 -29.76 -22.24 9.18
N THR A 188 -29.04 -21.21 9.66
CA THR A 188 -29.58 -19.85 9.69
C THR A 188 -29.96 -19.37 8.29
N THR A 189 -29.17 -19.69 7.26
CA THR A 189 -29.45 -19.31 5.86
C THR A 189 -30.82 -19.82 5.41
N GLU A 190 -31.14 -21.09 5.69
CA GLU A 190 -32.45 -21.66 5.37
C GLU A 190 -33.59 -20.95 6.12
N MET A 191 -33.34 -20.51 7.36
CA MET A 191 -34.32 -19.79 8.17
C MET A 191 -34.51 -18.33 7.74
N LEU A 192 -33.49 -17.71 7.14
CA LEU A 192 -33.60 -16.35 6.61
C LEU A 192 -34.64 -16.27 5.50
N ASN A 193 -34.95 -17.36 4.79
CA ASN A 193 -36.05 -17.38 3.81
C ASN A 193 -36.00 -16.16 2.85
N VAL A 194 -34.78 -15.86 2.38
CA VAL A 194 -34.49 -14.89 1.33
C VAL A 194 -34.32 -15.70 0.05
N ASP A 195 -34.98 -15.28 -1.02
CA ASP A 195 -34.93 -15.96 -2.31
C ASP A 195 -33.59 -15.64 -3.00
N VAL A 196 -32.63 -16.56 -2.90
CA VAL A 196 -31.33 -16.46 -3.58
C VAL A 196 -31.49 -16.97 -5.01
N PRO A 197 -30.99 -16.23 -6.04
CA PRO A 197 -31.05 -16.68 -7.43
C PRO A 197 -30.42 -18.06 -7.65
N ASP A 198 -30.98 -18.81 -8.61
CA ASP A 198 -30.39 -20.08 -9.03
C ASP A 198 -28.95 -19.85 -9.56
N ALA A 199 -28.05 -20.81 -9.33
CA ALA A 199 -26.60 -20.72 -9.64
C ALA A 199 -25.78 -19.73 -8.79
N TRP A 200 -26.36 -19.20 -7.71
CA TRP A 200 -25.64 -18.40 -6.72
C TRP A 200 -25.67 -19.04 -5.33
N ALA A 201 -24.53 -18.98 -4.65
CA ALA A 201 -24.28 -19.61 -3.37
C ALA A 201 -23.88 -18.56 -2.31
N VAL A 202 -24.43 -18.68 -1.10
CA VAL A 202 -24.18 -17.70 -0.02
C VAL A 202 -22.79 -17.89 0.57
N ARG A 203 -22.02 -16.81 0.60
CA ARG A 203 -20.73 -16.72 1.28
C ARG A 203 -20.85 -15.81 2.50
N TRP A 204 -20.85 -16.40 3.69
CA TRP A 204 -20.85 -15.63 4.94
C TRP A 204 -19.44 -15.16 5.29
N GLY A 205 -19.29 -13.84 5.43
CA GLY A 205 -18.07 -13.22 5.92
C GLY A 205 -17.89 -13.41 7.41
N ARG A 206 -16.66 -13.21 7.92
CA ARG A 206 -16.32 -13.43 9.34
C ARG A 206 -17.23 -12.67 10.31
N ALA A 207 -17.62 -11.44 9.96
CA ALA A 207 -18.48 -10.61 10.81
C ALA A 207 -19.94 -11.11 10.88
N ALA A 208 -20.34 -12.07 10.04
CA ALA A 208 -21.64 -12.72 10.15
C ALA A 208 -21.77 -13.56 11.42
N ASP A 209 -20.65 -14.09 11.92
CA ASP A 209 -20.65 -14.80 13.20
C ASP A 209 -20.91 -13.82 14.35
N GLY A 210 -21.96 -14.09 15.13
CA GLY A 210 -22.45 -13.20 16.18
C GLY A 210 -23.34 -12.05 15.71
N ALA A 211 -23.55 -11.86 14.40
CA ALA A 211 -24.48 -10.85 13.90
C ALA A 211 -25.95 -11.23 14.18
N SER A 212 -26.80 -10.21 14.34
CA SER A 212 -28.23 -10.45 14.57
C SER A 212 -28.91 -11.04 13.33
N PHE A 213 -29.96 -11.84 13.54
CA PHE A 213 -30.75 -12.43 12.44
C PHE A 213 -31.31 -11.36 11.48
N ALA A 214 -31.68 -10.19 11.98
CA ALA A 214 -32.13 -9.07 11.15
C ALA A 214 -31.01 -8.53 10.25
N ALA A 215 -29.80 -8.35 10.80
CA ALA A 215 -28.64 -7.89 10.03
C ALA A 215 -28.19 -8.93 8.99
N LEU A 216 -28.25 -10.23 9.32
CA LEU A 216 -27.96 -11.31 8.37
C LEU A 216 -28.96 -11.33 7.22
N ARG A 217 -30.26 -11.15 7.50
CA ARG A 217 -31.30 -11.06 6.47
C ARG A 217 -31.06 -9.88 5.53
N GLU A 218 -30.89 -8.69 6.10
CA GLU A 218 -30.68 -7.45 5.32
C GLU A 218 -29.42 -7.55 4.45
N ALA A 219 -28.33 -8.11 4.99
CA ALA A 219 -27.11 -8.31 4.24
C ALA A 219 -27.27 -9.30 3.07
N LEU A 220 -28.06 -10.36 3.26
CA LEU A 220 -28.34 -11.32 2.20
C LEU A 220 -29.27 -10.72 1.13
N GLU A 221 -30.31 -9.98 1.52
CA GLU A 221 -31.18 -9.23 0.60
C GLU A 221 -30.35 -8.23 -0.23
N THR A 222 -29.45 -7.48 0.40
CA THR A 222 -28.51 -6.57 -0.31
C THR A 222 -27.59 -7.33 -1.26
N ALA A 223 -27.16 -8.55 -0.91
CA ALA A 223 -26.33 -9.36 -1.79
C ALA A 223 -27.11 -9.83 -3.03
N VAL A 224 -28.40 -10.16 -2.89
CA VAL A 224 -29.29 -10.49 -4.01
C VAL A 224 -29.48 -9.28 -4.94
N GLU A 225 -29.74 -8.08 -4.40
CA GLU A 225 -29.85 -6.86 -5.21
C GLU A 225 -28.58 -6.60 -6.05
N ARG A 226 -27.41 -6.89 -5.49
CA ARG A 226 -26.12 -6.76 -6.20
C ARG A 226 -25.91 -7.82 -7.29
N VAL A 227 -26.54 -8.98 -7.18
CA VAL A 227 -26.56 -9.96 -8.27
C VAL A 227 -27.35 -9.39 -9.43
N ASP A 228 -28.53 -8.83 -9.17
CA ASP A 228 -29.36 -8.25 -10.24
C ASP A 228 -28.60 -7.14 -11.00
N GLU A 229 -27.91 -6.24 -10.28
CA GLU A 229 -27.08 -5.19 -10.89
C GLU A 229 -25.92 -5.75 -11.72
N LEU A 230 -25.26 -6.80 -11.21
CA LEU A 230 -24.16 -7.47 -11.91
C LEU A 230 -24.69 -8.19 -13.17
N GLU A 231 -25.73 -9.00 -13.06
CA GLU A 231 -26.34 -9.71 -14.18
C GLU A 231 -26.82 -8.74 -15.26
N GLN A 232 -27.44 -7.63 -14.88
CA GLN A 232 -27.79 -6.57 -15.82
C GLN A 232 -26.55 -6.05 -16.58
N ALA A 233 -25.45 -5.74 -15.89
CA ALA A 233 -24.22 -5.27 -16.52
C ALA A 233 -23.61 -6.32 -17.46
N LEU A 234 -23.67 -7.60 -17.09
CA LEU A 234 -23.20 -8.71 -17.91
C LEU A 234 -24.03 -8.89 -19.18
N ASP A 235 -25.36 -8.79 -19.07
CA ASP A 235 -26.29 -8.86 -20.19
C ASP A 235 -26.12 -7.70 -21.16
N GLU A 236 -25.95 -6.48 -20.64
CA GLU A 236 -25.68 -5.28 -21.45
C GLU A 236 -24.32 -5.37 -22.17
N ALA A 237 -23.32 -5.97 -21.53
CA ALA A 237 -22.03 -6.22 -22.16
C ALA A 237 -22.09 -7.28 -23.26
N GLY A 238 -22.91 -8.33 -23.08
CA GLY A 238 -23.02 -9.44 -24.02
C GLY A 238 -21.76 -10.32 -24.07
N GLU A 239 -21.47 -10.88 -25.25
CA GLU A 239 -20.31 -11.77 -25.47
C GLU A 239 -18.98 -11.07 -25.19
N VAL A 240 -18.00 -11.84 -24.70
CA VAL A 240 -16.64 -11.36 -24.46
C VAL A 240 -15.96 -11.12 -25.81
N ASP A 241 -15.51 -9.89 -26.04
CA ASP A 241 -14.83 -9.47 -27.28
C ASP A 241 -13.50 -8.78 -26.97
N ALA A 242 -13.41 -7.45 -27.13
CA ALA A 242 -12.20 -6.70 -26.85
C ALA A 242 -12.04 -6.36 -25.36
N PRO A 243 -10.80 -6.22 -24.85
CA PRO A 243 -10.56 -5.83 -23.47
C PRO A 243 -11.26 -4.53 -23.08
N ARG A 244 -12.09 -4.59 -22.03
CA ARG A 244 -12.86 -3.43 -21.52
C ARG A 244 -13.36 -3.67 -20.09
N ALA A 245 -13.66 -2.58 -19.39
CA ALA A 245 -14.43 -2.65 -18.14
C ALA A 245 -15.90 -2.99 -18.46
N VAL A 246 -16.45 -3.97 -17.74
CA VAL A 246 -17.85 -4.41 -17.84
C VAL A 246 -18.67 -3.89 -16.67
N TYR A 247 -18.12 -4.00 -15.46
CA TYR A 247 -18.80 -3.61 -14.23
C TYR A 247 -17.81 -3.05 -13.22
N ARG A 248 -18.07 -1.86 -12.65
CA ARG A 248 -17.19 -1.19 -11.68
C ARG A 248 -18.02 -0.60 -10.52
N PRO A 249 -18.43 -1.44 -9.57
CA PRO A 249 -19.34 -1.04 -8.48
C PRO A 249 -18.65 -0.27 -7.35
N LEU A 250 -17.34 -0.42 -7.23
CA LEU A 250 -16.55 0.09 -6.12
C LEU A 250 -15.37 0.91 -6.64
N GLU A 251 -14.96 1.89 -5.85
CA GLU A 251 -13.67 2.55 -6.01
C GLU A 251 -12.65 1.94 -5.07
N THR A 252 -11.39 2.01 -5.47
CA THR A 252 -10.27 1.67 -4.60
C THR A 252 -9.21 2.77 -4.71
N ALA A 253 -8.66 3.16 -3.58
CA ALA A 253 -7.57 4.12 -3.50
C ALA A 253 -6.50 3.59 -2.53
N TRP A 254 -5.25 3.94 -2.80
CA TRP A 254 -4.10 3.57 -2.01
C TRP A 254 -3.54 4.80 -1.34
N VAL A 255 -3.15 4.69 -0.06
CA VAL A 255 -2.41 5.74 0.64
C VAL A 255 -1.14 5.13 1.22
N TRP A 256 0.02 5.65 0.80
CA TRP A 256 1.31 5.38 1.41
C TRP A 256 1.53 6.35 2.57
N PHE A 257 1.95 5.84 3.72
CA PHE A 257 2.33 6.69 4.84
C PHE A 257 3.85 6.80 4.90
N GLY A 258 4.40 7.98 4.62
CA GLY A 258 5.79 8.29 4.90
C GLY A 258 6.09 8.35 6.41
N ARG A 259 7.35 8.66 6.73
CA ARG A 259 7.80 8.67 8.12
C ARG A 259 7.03 9.70 8.96
N GLY A 260 6.81 10.90 8.45
CA GLY A 260 6.06 11.96 9.12
C GLY A 260 4.65 11.48 9.48
N ALA A 261 3.91 11.01 8.47
CA ALA A 261 2.56 10.48 8.62
C ALA A 261 2.48 9.34 9.66
N ARG A 262 3.47 8.44 9.68
CA ARG A 262 3.53 7.36 10.68
C ARG A 262 3.67 7.88 12.10
N PHE A 263 4.49 8.91 12.32
CA PHE A 263 4.65 9.54 13.63
C PHE A 263 3.40 10.34 14.04
N ALA A 264 2.78 11.06 13.11
CA ALA A 264 1.50 11.72 13.37
C ALA A 264 0.38 10.73 13.70
N LEU A 265 0.37 9.55 13.06
CA LEU A 265 -0.53 8.45 13.40
C LEU A 265 -0.22 7.85 14.78
N ASP A 266 1.05 7.77 15.18
CA ASP A 266 1.44 7.38 16.55
C ASP A 266 0.87 8.39 17.57
N ASP A 267 0.94 9.69 17.29
CA ASP A 267 0.37 10.73 18.14
C ASP A 267 -1.15 10.59 18.27
N ARG A 268 -1.86 10.32 17.16
CA ARG A 268 -3.31 10.03 17.19
C ARG A 268 -3.62 8.78 18.00
N ARG A 269 -2.81 7.72 17.86
CA ARG A 269 -2.96 6.47 18.61
C ARG A 269 -2.75 6.69 20.11
N SER A 270 -1.81 7.56 20.49
CA SER A 270 -1.47 7.84 21.89
C SER A 270 -2.66 8.37 22.70
N GLY A 271 -3.61 9.05 22.05
CA GLY A 271 -4.86 9.50 22.69
C GLY A 271 -5.81 8.38 23.10
N ALA A 272 -5.72 7.20 22.48
CA ALA A 272 -6.58 6.06 22.75
C ALA A 272 -5.90 4.96 23.58
N THR A 273 -4.57 4.83 23.50
CA THR A 273 -3.81 3.80 24.22
C THR A 273 -2.35 4.19 24.36
N ALA A 274 -1.69 3.67 25.40
CA ALA A 274 -0.23 3.75 25.52
C ALA A 274 0.43 3.29 24.21
N THR A 275 1.31 4.14 23.68
CA THR A 275 1.91 3.99 22.35
C THR A 275 3.40 4.21 22.45
N MET A 276 4.19 3.22 22.02
CA MET A 276 5.64 3.38 21.90
C MET A 276 5.93 4.41 20.80
N PRO A 277 6.77 5.44 21.02
CA PRO A 277 7.17 6.34 19.94
C PRO A 277 7.80 5.54 18.76
N GLY A 278 7.42 5.87 17.53
CA GLY A 278 7.81 5.11 16.33
C GLY A 278 7.13 3.74 16.21
N HIS A 279 5.91 3.61 16.75
CA HIS A 279 5.09 2.40 16.69
C HIS A 279 4.87 1.97 15.24
N HIS A 280 4.23 2.80 14.42
CA HIS A 280 3.95 2.42 13.03
C HIS A 280 5.22 2.25 12.20
N ARG A 281 6.22 3.14 12.40
CA ARG A 281 7.54 3.04 11.76
C ARG A 281 8.21 1.68 12.00
N THR A 282 8.15 1.19 13.23
CA THR A 282 8.74 -0.11 13.61
C THR A 282 7.90 -1.28 13.10
N LYS A 283 6.56 -1.19 13.22
CA LYS A 283 5.65 -2.25 12.75
C LYS A 283 5.68 -2.44 11.23
N ALA A 284 5.93 -1.38 10.47
CA ALA A 284 6.06 -1.43 9.02
C ALA A 284 7.28 -2.25 8.56
N ALA A 285 8.28 -2.45 9.42
CA ALA A 285 9.55 -3.07 9.01
C ALA A 285 9.43 -4.56 8.74
N THR A 286 8.97 -5.34 9.73
CA THR A 286 8.83 -6.79 9.58
C THR A 286 7.71 -7.32 10.48
N PRO A 287 7.14 -8.51 10.20
CA PRO A 287 6.24 -9.17 11.12
C PRO A 287 6.86 -9.39 12.52
N ALA A 288 8.18 -9.59 12.60
CA ALA A 288 8.90 -9.77 13.86
C ALA A 288 8.97 -8.45 14.66
N ALA A 289 9.34 -7.34 14.01
CA ALA A 289 9.32 -6.01 14.61
C ALA A 289 7.91 -5.64 15.07
N SER A 290 6.88 -5.96 14.27
CA SER A 290 5.48 -5.73 14.65
C SER A 290 5.10 -6.41 15.96
N ARG A 291 5.43 -7.69 16.12
CA ARG A 291 5.16 -8.44 17.37
C ARG A 291 5.98 -7.91 18.54
N ALA A 292 7.20 -7.42 18.29
CA ALA A 292 8.04 -6.84 19.34
C ALA A 292 7.45 -5.55 19.90
N VAL A 293 6.85 -4.70 19.05
CA VAL A 293 6.11 -3.51 19.50
C VAL A 293 4.91 -3.92 20.36
N ASP A 294 4.12 -4.90 19.91
CA ASP A 294 2.97 -5.39 20.70
C ASP A 294 3.41 -5.91 22.07
N PHE A 295 4.52 -6.63 22.14
CA PHE A 295 5.11 -7.09 23.40
C PHE A 295 5.59 -5.93 24.27
N ALA A 296 6.32 -4.96 23.70
CA ALA A 296 6.86 -3.80 24.43
C ALA A 296 5.74 -2.96 25.07
N GLU A 297 4.65 -2.72 24.33
CA GLU A 297 3.48 -2.03 24.85
C GLU A 297 2.74 -2.84 25.93
N ALA A 298 2.59 -4.15 25.73
CA ALA A 298 1.92 -5.03 26.69
C ALA A 298 2.65 -5.14 28.04
N VAL A 299 3.98 -5.01 28.06
CA VAL A 299 4.78 -5.01 29.30
C VAL A 299 5.01 -3.61 29.88
N GLY A 300 4.47 -2.56 29.24
CA GLY A 300 4.55 -1.18 29.71
C GLY A 300 5.92 -0.53 29.55
N VAL A 301 6.61 -0.75 28.42
CA VAL A 301 7.85 -0.02 28.11
C VAL A 301 7.50 1.43 27.80
N GLU A 302 7.90 2.33 28.69
CA GLU A 302 7.80 3.77 28.49
C GLU A 302 9.10 4.30 27.88
N ALA A 303 8.99 4.95 26.72
CA ALA A 303 10.09 5.67 26.08
C ALA A 303 9.61 7.07 25.73
N GLU A 304 10.43 8.09 26.00
CA GLU A 304 10.10 9.50 25.72
C GLU A 304 10.29 9.84 24.23
N GLU A 305 11.25 9.20 23.58
CA GLU A 305 11.59 9.39 22.16
C GLU A 305 11.67 8.02 21.46
N PHE A 306 11.60 8.03 20.13
CA PHE A 306 11.71 6.81 19.33
C PHE A 306 13.06 6.10 19.60
N PRO A 307 13.07 4.87 20.16
CA PRO A 307 14.30 4.16 20.49
C PRO A 307 14.95 3.52 19.25
N PHE A 308 15.31 4.34 18.25
CA PHE A 308 15.81 3.86 16.96
C PHE A 308 17.08 3.01 17.10
N ASP A 309 17.99 3.35 18.02
CA ASP A 309 19.20 2.56 18.28
C ASP A 309 18.87 1.09 18.62
N ALA A 310 17.90 0.88 19.52
CA ALA A 310 17.45 -0.45 19.91
C ALA A 310 16.70 -1.17 18.79
N VAL A 311 15.84 -0.45 18.06
CA VAL A 311 15.07 -0.99 16.93
C VAL A 311 16.00 -1.41 15.80
N SER A 312 16.94 -0.54 15.41
CA SER A 312 17.92 -0.79 14.36
C SER A 312 18.91 -1.88 14.76
N ALA A 313 19.34 -1.96 16.02
CA ALA A 313 20.20 -3.06 16.47
C ALA A 313 19.50 -4.43 16.42
N ALA A 314 18.19 -4.46 16.70
CA ALA A 314 17.41 -5.70 16.72
C ALA A 314 16.94 -6.14 15.32
N PHE A 315 16.50 -5.19 14.50
CA PHE A 315 15.78 -5.45 13.25
C PHE A 315 16.33 -4.70 12.04
N GLY A 316 17.29 -3.78 12.22
CA GLY A 316 17.90 -3.04 11.12
C GLY A 316 19.03 -3.80 10.43
N PRO A 317 19.64 -3.20 9.40
CA PRO A 317 20.73 -3.79 8.65
C PRO A 317 22.04 -3.81 9.44
N ARG A 318 22.94 -4.73 9.07
CA ARG A 318 24.25 -4.93 9.69
C ARG A 318 25.37 -4.76 8.66
N GLU A 319 26.58 -4.48 9.15
CA GLU A 319 27.77 -4.49 8.29
C GLU A 319 27.93 -5.85 7.60
N GLY A 320 28.17 -5.81 6.29
CA GLY A 320 28.25 -6.97 5.41
C GLY A 320 26.92 -7.39 4.78
N ASP A 321 25.78 -6.85 5.22
CA ASP A 321 24.49 -7.13 4.59
C ASP A 321 24.41 -6.50 3.21
N THR A 322 23.58 -7.08 2.34
CA THR A 322 23.20 -6.50 1.06
C THR A 322 21.87 -5.76 1.23
N LEU A 323 21.87 -4.45 0.97
CA LEU A 323 20.70 -3.60 1.17
C LEU A 323 20.24 -3.02 -0.17
N ALA A 324 18.95 -3.15 -0.46
CA ALA A 324 18.34 -2.53 -1.64
C ALA A 324 18.12 -1.03 -1.43
N ILE A 325 18.17 -0.26 -2.52
CA ILE A 325 17.73 1.14 -2.53
C ILE A 325 16.40 1.17 -3.27
N GLU A 326 15.32 1.21 -2.50
CA GLU A 326 13.94 1.26 -2.98
C GLU A 326 13.52 2.73 -3.13
N HIS A 327 13.43 3.15 -4.39
CA HIS A 327 13.21 4.52 -4.82
C HIS A 327 11.77 4.64 -5.32
N GLY A 328 10.89 5.16 -4.45
CA GLY A 328 9.51 5.47 -4.81
C GLY A 328 9.46 6.70 -5.70
N LYS A 329 8.58 6.71 -6.70
CA LYS A 329 8.29 7.88 -7.54
C LYS A 329 6.97 8.52 -7.12
N PRO A 330 6.78 9.83 -7.34
CA PRO A 330 5.52 10.52 -7.10
C PRO A 330 4.31 9.87 -7.79
N SER A 331 4.50 9.34 -9.00
CA SER A 331 3.52 8.49 -9.71
C SER A 331 3.09 7.19 -8.99
N GLY A 332 3.67 6.88 -7.83
CA GLY A 332 3.35 5.71 -7.02
C GLY A 332 4.16 4.46 -7.36
N ARG A 333 4.88 4.45 -8.48
CA ARG A 333 5.74 3.33 -8.86
C ARG A 333 6.95 3.24 -7.92
N LEU A 334 7.31 2.02 -7.53
CA LEU A 334 8.56 1.74 -6.85
C LEU A 334 9.60 1.17 -7.81
N ILE A 335 10.82 1.71 -7.76
CA ILE A 335 11.96 1.25 -8.56
C ILE A 335 13.10 0.86 -7.61
N THR A 336 13.66 -0.32 -7.80
CA THR A 336 14.89 -0.70 -7.09
C THR A 336 16.10 -0.24 -7.91
N LEU A 337 16.83 0.77 -7.44
CA LEU A 337 18.03 1.32 -8.11
C LEU A 337 19.23 0.36 -8.08
N GLY A 338 19.06 -0.78 -7.41
CA GLY A 338 20.08 -1.80 -7.16
C GLY A 338 20.27 -2.03 -5.67
N SER A 339 21.25 -2.86 -5.34
CA SER A 339 21.66 -3.13 -3.98
C SER A 339 23.13 -2.78 -3.76
N GLY A 340 23.48 -2.46 -2.51
CA GLY A 340 24.86 -2.20 -2.08
C GLY A 340 25.22 -2.99 -0.84
N THR A 341 26.52 -3.16 -0.63
CA THR A 341 27.04 -3.79 0.58
C THR A 341 27.11 -2.75 1.69
N VAL A 342 26.55 -3.05 2.86
CA VAL A 342 26.66 -2.20 4.04
C VAL A 342 28.10 -2.25 4.55
N THR A 343 28.84 -1.15 4.43
CA THR A 343 30.23 -1.06 4.92
C THR A 343 30.33 -0.43 6.30
N ASN A 344 29.30 0.29 6.72
CA ASN A 344 29.22 0.88 8.04
C ASN A 344 27.75 1.04 8.46
N CYS A 345 27.47 0.71 9.72
CA CYS A 345 26.18 0.96 10.36
C CYS A 345 26.40 1.57 11.75
N GLU A 346 25.82 2.75 11.99
CA GLU A 346 25.84 3.45 13.27
C GLU A 346 24.40 3.62 13.81
N PRO A 347 23.83 2.60 14.47
CA PRO A 347 22.44 2.62 14.98
C PRO A 347 22.13 3.83 15.87
N SER A 348 23.07 4.26 16.70
CA SER A 348 22.90 5.41 17.62
C SER A 348 22.68 6.75 16.93
N THR A 349 23.14 6.90 15.68
CA THR A 349 22.93 8.10 14.85
C THR A 349 22.02 7.83 13.66
N GLY A 350 21.57 6.59 13.51
CA GLY A 350 20.79 6.09 12.38
C GLY A 350 21.48 6.24 11.03
N LYS A 351 22.81 6.12 10.97
CA LYS A 351 23.56 6.24 9.72
C LYS A 351 23.92 4.88 9.14
N VAL A 352 23.78 4.76 7.83
CA VAL A 352 24.19 3.57 7.06
C VAL A 352 24.98 4.04 5.84
N THR A 353 26.13 3.40 5.61
CA THR A 353 26.93 3.59 4.39
C THR A 353 26.88 2.35 3.53
N LEU A 354 26.48 2.52 2.28
CA LEU A 354 26.49 1.48 1.25
C LEU A 354 27.60 1.74 0.25
N GLU A 355 28.29 0.69 -0.17
CA GLU A 355 29.20 0.71 -1.31
C GLU A 355 28.66 -0.17 -2.43
N ARG A 356 28.73 0.36 -3.66
CA ARG A 356 28.39 -0.34 -4.89
C ARG A 356 29.54 -0.22 -5.89
N GLU A 357 29.95 -1.34 -6.46
CA GLU A 357 30.85 -1.34 -7.61
C GLU A 357 30.05 -0.98 -8.87
N MET A 358 30.53 0.00 -9.62
CA MET A 358 29.85 0.49 -10.80
C MET A 358 30.34 -0.24 -12.04
N HIS A 359 29.39 -0.65 -12.88
CA HIS A 359 29.71 -1.18 -14.21
C HIS A 359 29.94 -0.05 -15.22
N PRO A 360 30.89 -0.24 -16.16
CA PRO A 360 31.17 0.74 -17.21
C PRO A 360 29.99 0.86 -18.18
N GLY A 361 29.83 2.05 -18.75
CA GLY A 361 28.79 2.35 -19.74
C GLY A 361 27.85 3.46 -19.28
N GLY A 362 27.74 4.51 -20.10
CA GLY A 362 26.96 5.70 -19.81
C GLY A 362 27.69 6.70 -18.89
N THR A 363 26.93 7.67 -18.40
CA THR A 363 27.37 8.72 -17.48
C THR A 363 26.62 8.61 -16.16
N TYR A 364 27.17 9.19 -15.09
CA TYR A 364 26.42 9.39 -13.87
C TYR A 364 25.33 10.44 -14.08
N ASP A 365 24.18 10.20 -13.47
CA ASP A 365 22.98 11.01 -13.64
C ASP A 365 23.21 12.45 -13.17
N ALA A 366 22.70 13.42 -13.93
CA ALA A 366 22.93 14.87 -13.83
C ALA A 366 24.40 15.37 -13.80
N LEU A 367 25.38 14.51 -13.51
CA LEU A 367 26.81 14.83 -13.43
C LEU A 367 27.51 14.81 -14.79
N GLY A 368 27.03 14.00 -15.74
CA GLY A 368 27.64 13.86 -17.07
C GLY A 368 29.03 13.20 -17.08
N THR A 369 29.60 12.85 -15.92
CA THR A 369 30.89 12.15 -15.81
C THR A 369 30.76 10.71 -16.27
N GLU A 370 31.71 10.23 -17.08
CA GLU A 370 31.71 8.85 -17.60
C GLU A 370 31.91 7.80 -16.50
N ARG A 371 31.14 6.72 -16.61
CA ARG A 371 31.23 5.54 -15.75
C ARG A 371 32.31 4.60 -16.26
N GLU A 372 33.30 4.32 -15.41
CA GLU A 372 34.41 3.42 -15.70
C GLU A 372 34.33 2.16 -14.84
N ALA A 373 34.98 1.09 -15.31
CA ALA A 373 35.04 -0.16 -14.57
C ALA A 373 35.88 0.02 -13.31
N GLY A 374 35.34 -0.42 -12.17
CA GLY A 374 36.01 -0.29 -10.87
C GLY A 374 35.74 1.04 -10.16
N ASP A 375 34.91 1.91 -10.73
CA ASP A 375 34.38 3.04 -9.98
C ASP A 375 33.53 2.54 -8.79
N VAL A 376 33.60 3.25 -7.68
CA VAL A 376 32.85 2.94 -6.46
C VAL A 376 31.86 4.06 -6.19
N ALA A 377 30.61 3.68 -5.94
CA ALA A 377 29.57 4.58 -5.46
C ALA A 377 29.37 4.37 -3.96
N THR A 378 29.78 5.35 -3.17
CA THR A 378 29.60 5.37 -1.70
C THR A 378 28.39 6.22 -1.36
N THR A 379 27.32 5.56 -0.93
CA THR A 379 26.04 6.22 -0.60
C THR A 379 25.83 6.24 0.91
N ARG A 380 25.48 7.40 1.45
CA ARG A 380 25.26 7.59 2.90
C ARG A 380 23.81 7.98 3.15
N PHE A 381 23.14 7.15 3.92
CA PHE A 381 21.78 7.36 4.39
C PHE A 381 21.77 7.69 5.87
N GLN A 382 20.74 8.43 6.29
CA GLN A 382 20.44 8.66 7.69
C GLN A 382 18.93 8.58 7.91
N GLU A 383 18.50 7.80 8.90
CA GLU A 383 17.09 7.67 9.28
C GLU A 383 16.45 9.04 9.51
N GLY A 384 15.31 9.26 8.88
CA GLY A 384 14.50 10.48 8.97
C GLY A 384 15.06 11.69 8.25
N ARG A 385 16.14 11.54 7.48
CA ARG A 385 16.69 12.64 6.67
C ARG A 385 15.96 12.74 5.34
N GLU A 386 15.60 13.95 4.93
CA GLU A 386 14.91 14.25 3.66
C GLU A 386 15.86 14.33 2.45
N TRP A 387 17.02 13.69 2.56
CA TRP A 387 17.99 13.57 1.48
C TRP A 387 19.04 12.52 1.80
N TYR A 388 19.70 12.01 0.76
CA TYR A 388 20.89 11.18 0.89
C TYR A 388 21.94 11.57 -0.14
N MET A 389 23.20 11.21 0.11
CA MET A 389 24.31 11.56 -0.79
C MET A 389 24.99 10.32 -1.34
N THR A 390 25.29 10.33 -2.63
CA THR A 390 26.17 9.38 -3.29
C THR A 390 27.42 10.10 -3.78
N ARG A 391 28.58 9.63 -3.34
CA ARG A 391 29.87 10.05 -3.90
C ARG A 391 30.34 8.99 -4.88
N TYR A 392 30.76 9.43 -6.05
CA TYR A 392 31.39 8.57 -7.05
C TYR A 392 32.90 8.80 -7.05
N GLU A 393 33.67 7.72 -6.97
CA GLU A 393 35.14 7.76 -6.93
C GLU A 393 35.72 6.68 -7.87
N THR A 394 36.87 6.97 -8.48
CA THR A 394 37.66 5.95 -9.18
C THR A 394 38.19 4.90 -8.21
N SER A 395 38.69 3.77 -8.72
CA SER A 395 39.41 2.78 -7.92
C SER A 395 40.64 3.34 -7.17
N ASP A 396 41.19 4.46 -7.66
CA ASP A 396 42.32 5.16 -7.04
C ASP A 396 41.88 6.27 -6.05
N GLY A 397 40.57 6.43 -5.81
CA GLY A 397 40.00 7.40 -4.86
C GLY A 397 39.85 8.82 -5.40
N THR A 398 39.92 9.02 -6.72
CA THR A 398 39.68 10.34 -7.33
C THR A 398 38.18 10.59 -7.46
N SER A 399 37.69 11.72 -6.94
CA SER A 399 36.26 12.04 -7.01
C SER A 399 35.80 12.31 -8.45
N LYS A 400 34.67 11.70 -8.81
CA LYS A 400 33.95 11.86 -10.09
C LYS A 400 32.69 12.73 -9.96
N GLY A 401 32.46 13.27 -8.76
CA GLY A 401 31.31 14.09 -8.43
C GLY A 401 30.58 13.57 -7.19
N THR A 402 29.63 14.37 -6.72
CA THR A 402 28.71 14.01 -5.64
C THR A 402 27.30 14.34 -6.10
N TYR A 403 26.40 13.39 -5.93
CA TYR A 403 24.98 13.51 -6.21
C TYR A 403 24.23 13.46 -4.89
N VAL A 404 23.32 14.38 -4.66
CA VAL A 404 22.50 14.45 -3.45
C VAL A 404 21.05 14.49 -3.85
N ASN A 405 20.32 13.45 -3.48
CA ASN A 405 18.91 13.32 -3.79
C ASN A 405 18.05 13.90 -2.68
N VAL A 406 17.05 14.73 -3.03
CA VAL A 406 16.07 15.26 -2.08
C VAL A 406 14.80 14.41 -2.17
N SER A 407 14.32 13.95 -1.01
CA SER A 407 13.24 12.97 -0.93
C SER A 407 12.40 13.19 0.33
N THR A 408 11.29 12.45 0.44
CA THR A 408 10.63 12.27 1.74
C THR A 408 11.60 11.64 2.75
N PRO A 409 11.35 11.78 4.07
CA PRO A 409 12.29 11.32 5.08
C PRO A 409 12.67 9.83 4.89
N VAL A 410 13.97 9.58 4.72
CA VAL A 410 14.53 8.25 4.47
C VAL A 410 14.25 7.30 5.64
N GLU A 411 13.81 6.09 5.32
CA GLU A 411 13.57 5.03 6.30
C GLU A 411 14.47 3.81 6.04
N LEU A 412 15.24 3.44 7.05
CA LEU A 412 16.13 2.29 7.05
C LEU A 412 15.39 1.03 7.51
N PHE A 413 15.11 0.12 6.58
CA PHE A 413 14.54 -1.21 6.86
C PHE A 413 15.64 -2.29 6.82
N PRO A 414 15.38 -3.50 7.37
CA PRO A 414 16.37 -4.59 7.37
C PRO A 414 16.93 -4.96 5.98
N ASP A 415 16.10 -4.89 4.94
CA ASP A 415 16.38 -5.37 3.59
C ASP A 415 16.45 -4.25 2.53
N ALA A 416 15.91 -3.07 2.84
CA ALA A 416 15.95 -1.93 1.95
C ALA A 416 16.05 -0.59 2.69
N VAL A 417 16.55 0.42 1.99
CA VAL A 417 16.28 1.82 2.31
C VAL A 417 15.10 2.28 1.47
N ARG A 418 14.10 2.91 2.08
CA ARG A 418 12.88 3.39 1.42
C ARG A 418 12.69 4.88 1.58
N TYR A 419 12.22 5.51 0.51
CA TYR A 419 11.79 6.91 0.45
C TYR A 419 10.98 7.12 -0.85
N VAL A 420 10.30 8.26 -0.93
CA VAL A 420 9.73 8.76 -2.18
C VAL A 420 10.59 9.92 -2.65
N ASP A 421 11.10 9.78 -3.86
CA ASP A 421 11.87 10.78 -4.57
C ASP A 421 11.02 12.01 -4.90
N LEU A 422 11.59 13.20 -4.76
CA LEU A 422 10.89 14.46 -5.06
C LEU A 422 11.49 15.15 -6.30
N GLN A 423 12.14 14.38 -7.18
CA GLN A 423 12.80 14.73 -8.44
C GLN A 423 13.97 15.72 -8.31
N VAL A 424 13.94 16.65 -7.36
CA VAL A 424 14.96 17.68 -7.17
C VAL A 424 16.23 17.07 -6.60
N ASP A 425 17.33 17.32 -7.28
CA ASP A 425 18.66 16.88 -6.88
C ASP A 425 19.65 18.03 -6.77
N VAL A 426 20.70 17.83 -5.98
CA VAL A 426 21.84 18.73 -5.89
C VAL A 426 23.10 18.00 -6.32
N VAL A 427 23.73 18.51 -7.36
CA VAL A 427 24.96 17.93 -7.92
C VAL A 427 26.17 18.81 -7.63
N LYS A 428 27.28 18.16 -7.25
CA LYS A 428 28.61 18.77 -7.16
C LYS A 428 29.53 18.10 -8.17
N TYR A 429 29.90 18.86 -9.20
CA TYR A 429 30.76 18.42 -10.30
C TYR A 429 32.23 18.23 -9.83
N PRO A 430 33.05 17.48 -10.60
CA PRO A 430 34.47 17.29 -10.29
C PRO A 430 35.28 18.60 -10.18
N ASP A 431 34.85 19.65 -10.89
CA ASP A 431 35.48 20.99 -10.85
C ASP A 431 35.07 21.82 -9.62
N GLY A 432 34.15 21.31 -8.80
CA GLY A 432 33.63 21.95 -7.60
C GLY A 432 32.36 22.78 -7.81
N THR A 433 31.88 22.93 -9.04
CA THR A 433 30.62 23.61 -9.34
C THR A 433 29.44 22.87 -8.69
N VAL A 434 28.46 23.61 -8.17
CA VAL A 434 27.28 23.05 -7.48
C VAL A 434 26.00 23.63 -8.07
N GLU A 435 25.10 22.75 -8.53
CA GLU A 435 23.84 23.09 -9.18
C GLU A 435 22.68 22.31 -8.56
N VAL A 436 21.50 22.93 -8.52
CA VAL A 436 20.23 22.27 -8.26
C VAL A 436 19.64 21.92 -9.63
N VAL A 437 19.12 20.72 -9.78
CA VAL A 437 18.57 20.21 -11.05
C VAL A 437 17.14 19.70 -10.85
N ASP A 438 16.40 19.63 -11.96
CA ASP A 438 15.08 18.99 -12.07
C ASP A 438 13.96 19.64 -11.21
N GLU A 439 14.08 20.93 -10.92
CA GLU A 439 13.04 21.75 -10.28
C GLU A 439 11.73 21.79 -11.09
N ASP A 440 11.82 21.72 -12.42
CA ASP A 440 10.67 21.69 -13.32
C ASP A 440 9.94 20.34 -13.31
N GLU A 441 10.63 19.23 -13.06
CA GLU A 441 10.00 17.92 -12.88
C GLU A 441 9.16 17.90 -11.59
N LEU A 442 9.66 18.45 -10.49
CA LEU A 442 8.88 18.58 -9.25
C LEU A 442 7.65 19.48 -9.41
N GLU A 443 7.77 20.61 -10.11
CA GLU A 443 6.60 21.47 -10.37
C GLU A 443 5.57 20.74 -11.24
N ALA A 444 6.00 19.92 -12.21
CA ALA A 444 5.09 19.09 -13.00
C ALA A 444 4.34 18.06 -12.15
N ASP A 445 5.01 17.43 -11.17
CA ASP A 445 4.37 16.50 -10.23
C ASP A 445 3.35 17.22 -9.32
N VAL A 446 3.58 18.49 -8.96
CA VAL A 446 2.60 19.32 -8.24
C VAL A 446 1.41 19.66 -9.14
N GLU A 447 1.64 20.02 -10.41
CA GLU A 447 0.56 20.30 -11.37
C GLU A 447 -0.31 19.06 -11.66
N ALA A 448 0.28 17.87 -11.53
CA ALA A 448 -0.40 16.58 -11.67
C ALA A 448 -1.12 16.10 -10.39
N ASP A 449 -0.99 16.82 -9.27
CA ASP A 449 -1.50 16.44 -7.94
C ASP A 449 -0.83 15.17 -7.35
N ASP A 450 0.34 14.78 -7.87
CA ASP A 450 1.13 13.64 -7.37
C ASP A 450 1.96 14.02 -6.12
N VAL A 451 2.26 15.31 -5.94
CA VAL A 451 2.99 15.86 -4.79
C VAL A 451 2.26 17.07 -4.20
N PRO A 452 1.96 17.08 -2.88
CA PRO A 452 1.40 18.25 -2.23
C PRO A 452 2.34 19.46 -2.33
N ARG A 453 1.79 20.66 -2.58
CA ARG A 453 2.59 21.90 -2.70
C ARG A 453 3.48 22.16 -1.49
N SER A 454 2.99 21.87 -0.29
CA SER A 454 3.75 22.00 0.96
C SER A 454 4.98 21.09 1.01
N LEU A 455 4.87 19.87 0.47
CA LEU A 455 5.99 18.94 0.38
C LEU A 455 7.03 19.43 -0.64
N ALA A 456 6.58 19.89 -1.80
CA ALA A 456 7.45 20.43 -2.84
C ALA A 456 8.22 21.67 -2.38
N ASP A 457 7.52 22.64 -1.77
CA ASP A 457 8.15 23.85 -1.22
C ASP A 457 9.21 23.50 -0.17
N ARG A 458 8.96 22.48 0.67
CA ARG A 458 9.93 21.97 1.66
C ARG A 458 11.15 21.32 0.99
N ALA A 459 10.95 20.55 -0.08
CA ALA A 459 12.03 19.93 -0.83
C ALA A 459 12.96 20.96 -1.46
N LEU A 460 12.42 22.01 -2.08
CA LEU A 460 13.20 23.12 -2.63
C LEU A 460 14.02 23.84 -1.55
N ASP A 461 13.41 24.09 -0.39
CA ASP A 461 14.09 24.67 0.78
C ASP A 461 15.28 23.81 1.25
N VAL A 462 15.15 22.47 1.19
CA VAL A 462 16.22 21.52 1.52
C VAL A 462 17.32 21.56 0.44
N ALA A 463 16.94 21.51 -0.84
CA ALA A 463 17.87 21.59 -1.97
C ALA A 463 18.74 22.85 -1.91
N ASP A 464 18.12 24.02 -1.67
CA ASP A 464 18.83 25.30 -1.55
C ASP A 464 19.85 25.31 -0.41
N ARG A 465 19.48 24.78 0.76
CA ARG A 465 20.39 24.68 1.91
C ARG A 465 21.56 23.74 1.61
N LEU A 466 21.31 22.64 0.91
CA LEU A 466 22.34 21.68 0.51
C LEU A 466 23.29 22.29 -0.52
N ALA A 467 22.76 22.95 -1.54
CA ALA A 467 23.56 23.61 -2.56
C ALA A 467 24.50 24.67 -1.93
N ASN A 468 24.00 25.45 -0.97
CA ASN A 468 24.83 26.41 -0.24
C ASN A 468 25.90 25.73 0.61
N GLY A 469 25.55 24.69 1.38
CA GLY A 469 26.51 23.95 2.21
C GLY A 469 27.57 23.19 1.43
N LEU A 470 27.32 22.82 0.17
CA LEU A 470 28.29 22.15 -0.70
C LEU A 470 29.25 23.13 -1.42
N ARG A 471 28.89 24.42 -1.50
CA ARG A 471 29.72 25.49 -2.09
C ARG A 471 30.75 26.03 -1.10
N GLU A 472 30.44 25.99 0.19
CA GLU A 472 31.37 26.28 1.30
C GLU A 472 32.43 25.17 1.45
#